data_AF-A0A0M8WIN9-F1
#
_entry.id   AF-A0A0M8WIN9-F1
#
_cell.length_a   1.000
_cell.length_b   1.000
_cell.length_c   1.000
_cell.angle_alpha   90.00
_cell.angle_beta   90.00
_cell.angle_gamma   90.00
#
_symmetry.space_group_name_H-M   'P 1'
#
loop_
_entity.id
_entity.type
_entity.pdbx_description
1 polymer ?
#
loop_
_entity_poly.entity_id
_entity_poly.type
_entity_poly.pdbx_seq_one_letter_code
_entity_poly.pdbx_strand_id
1 'polypeptide(L)'
;MAVRFNLHDLMHPFDRSARSKLEAVPLLDKALTAYGKVYTDRMWRHYLLSNGVRLGPRQLPEIYRMLPPICDALGIEPPELYLMEGAQPNAFAVGIERPMLVLYSRLLDSLDEDEIRAVIAHECGHIAFDHSLYRQIGDLVAHGGVSILPNVLGLKTLGDLAFGEALVNWQHKSELSADRVAAVCTGGPEAMKRAIFHMVGVPKWLPGEINYEEFEAQTVEFDAFKLNSIWNRLIDRDVRIGTPTHPMPIARVKYLQDWARTDAFRILTGTVEHRRDQAPTRCERCQNQLQPTWRFCQTCGTEVVGATGTIALEGP
;
A
#
# COMPACT_ATOMS: atom_id res chain seq x y z
N MET A 1 -10.23 22.29 9.67
CA MET A 1 -10.87 20.99 9.36
C MET A 1 -9.77 20.01 9.00
N ALA A 2 -9.75 18.80 9.56
CA ALA A 2 -8.82 17.77 9.11
C ALA A 2 -9.09 17.45 7.64
N VAL A 3 -8.05 17.35 6.82
CA VAL A 3 -8.16 16.96 5.41
C VAL A 3 -8.70 15.53 5.37
N ARG A 4 -9.88 15.32 4.76
CA ARG A 4 -10.40 13.97 4.46
C ARG A 4 -10.13 13.63 3.01
N PHE A 5 -9.39 12.54 2.78
CA PHE A 5 -9.09 12.06 1.45
C PHE A 5 -10.23 11.21 0.90
N ASN A 6 -10.45 11.29 -0.40
CA ASN A 6 -11.25 10.30 -1.11
C ASN A 6 -10.33 9.11 -1.45
N LEU A 7 -10.63 7.95 -0.87
CA LEU A 7 -9.84 6.72 -1.06
C LEU A 7 -9.71 6.32 -2.54
N HIS A 8 -10.71 6.63 -3.36
CA HIS A 8 -10.63 6.39 -4.80
C HIS A 8 -9.48 7.13 -5.47
N ASP A 9 -9.18 8.34 -5.03
CA ASP A 9 -8.11 9.18 -5.59
C ASP A 9 -6.72 8.73 -5.13
N LEU A 10 -6.65 8.02 -4.00
CA LEU A 10 -5.41 7.46 -3.44
C LEU A 10 -5.07 6.08 -4.00
N MET A 11 -6.06 5.25 -4.31
CA MET A 11 -5.83 3.88 -4.79
C MET A 11 -5.06 3.86 -6.12
N HIS A 12 -4.00 3.06 -6.18
CA HIS A 12 -3.17 2.93 -7.37
C HIS A 12 -3.92 2.22 -8.52
N PRO A 13 -3.84 2.69 -9.78
CA PRO A 13 -4.45 2.04 -10.93
C PRO A 13 -4.12 0.54 -11.07
N PHE A 14 -2.86 0.19 -10.85
CA PHE A 14 -2.40 -1.21 -10.91
C PHE A 14 -2.97 -2.08 -9.80
N ASP A 15 -3.18 -1.55 -8.60
CA ASP A 15 -3.83 -2.28 -7.51
C ASP A 15 -5.26 -2.65 -7.93
N ARG A 16 -6.03 -1.65 -8.33
CA ARG A 16 -7.41 -1.84 -8.81
C ARG A 16 -7.49 -2.85 -9.95
N SER A 17 -6.63 -2.70 -10.96
CA SER A 17 -6.64 -3.60 -12.12
C SER A 17 -6.28 -5.03 -11.73
N ALA A 18 -5.32 -5.23 -10.83
CA ALA A 18 -4.95 -6.54 -10.34
C ALA A 18 -6.06 -7.13 -9.44
N ARG A 19 -6.69 -6.32 -8.58
CA ARG A 19 -7.78 -6.74 -7.70
C ARG A 19 -9.00 -7.19 -8.49
N SER A 20 -9.40 -6.42 -9.50
CA SER A 20 -10.53 -6.79 -10.37
C SER A 20 -10.29 -8.12 -11.09
N LYS A 21 -9.04 -8.45 -11.45
CA LYS A 21 -8.70 -9.75 -12.04
C LYS A 21 -8.79 -10.88 -11.02
N LEU A 22 -8.38 -10.65 -9.77
CA LEU A 22 -8.57 -11.63 -8.69
C LEU A 22 -10.05 -11.86 -8.40
N GLU A 23 -10.84 -10.80 -8.26
CA GLU A 23 -12.28 -10.88 -7.97
C GLU A 23 -13.08 -11.55 -9.10
N ALA A 24 -12.53 -11.60 -10.31
CA ALA A 24 -13.11 -12.36 -11.43
C ALA A 24 -12.87 -13.87 -11.35
N VAL A 25 -12.02 -14.36 -10.43
CA VAL A 25 -11.75 -15.79 -10.25
C VAL A 25 -13.00 -16.48 -9.68
N PRO A 26 -13.54 -17.52 -10.35
CA PRO A 26 -14.71 -18.24 -9.87
C PRO A 26 -14.52 -18.82 -8.46
N LEU A 27 -15.56 -18.74 -7.63
CA LEU A 27 -15.61 -19.27 -6.27
C LEU A 27 -14.65 -18.60 -5.26
N LEU A 28 -13.92 -17.54 -5.66
CA LEU A 28 -13.05 -16.80 -4.75
C LEU A 28 -13.84 -16.29 -3.55
N ASP A 29 -14.99 -15.67 -3.78
CA ASP A 29 -15.93 -15.18 -2.75
C ASP A 29 -16.29 -16.24 -1.68
N LYS A 30 -16.53 -17.49 -2.11
CA LYS A 30 -16.82 -18.60 -1.20
C LYS A 30 -15.58 -19.02 -0.41
N ALA A 31 -14.41 -19.04 -1.03
CA ALA A 31 -13.15 -19.32 -0.34
C ALA A 31 -12.78 -18.21 0.66
N LEU A 32 -12.98 -16.94 0.29
CA LEU A 32 -12.83 -15.79 1.18
C LEU A 32 -13.74 -15.94 2.41
N THR A 33 -15.01 -16.28 2.18
CA THR A 33 -16.00 -16.49 3.25
C THR A 33 -15.64 -17.67 4.15
N ALA A 34 -15.16 -18.77 3.57
CA ALA A 34 -14.70 -19.93 4.33
C ALA A 34 -13.45 -19.60 5.16
N TYR A 35 -12.49 -18.89 4.58
CA TYR A 35 -11.26 -18.45 5.25
C TYR A 35 -11.58 -17.55 6.45
N GLY A 36 -12.44 -16.55 6.29
CA GLY A 36 -12.86 -15.66 7.37
C GLY A 36 -13.57 -16.38 8.53
N LYS A 37 -14.19 -17.54 8.29
CA LYS A 37 -14.78 -18.39 9.35
C LYS A 37 -13.73 -19.19 10.13
N VAL A 38 -12.60 -19.54 9.52
CA VAL A 38 -11.54 -20.37 10.12
C VAL A 38 -10.51 -19.50 10.85
N TYR A 39 -10.04 -18.44 10.20
CA TYR A 39 -9.12 -17.47 10.77
C TYR A 39 -9.90 -16.21 11.16
N THR A 40 -10.47 -16.26 12.36
CA THR A 40 -11.25 -15.14 12.89
C THR A 40 -10.33 -14.11 13.55
N ASP A 41 -10.73 -12.84 13.51
CA ASP A 41 -10.08 -11.74 14.25
C ASP A 41 -9.83 -12.07 15.73
N ARG A 42 -10.61 -13.00 16.30
CA ARG A 42 -10.43 -13.50 17.66
C ARG A 42 -9.10 -14.22 17.86
N MET A 43 -8.65 -15.01 16.89
CA MET A 43 -7.35 -15.70 16.96
C MET A 43 -6.22 -14.68 16.99
N TRP A 44 -6.19 -13.78 15.99
CA TRP A 44 -5.20 -12.70 15.94
C TRP A 44 -5.22 -11.88 17.21
N ARG A 45 -6.39 -11.44 17.65
CA ARG A 45 -6.52 -10.66 18.88
C ARG A 45 -6.03 -11.42 20.11
N HIS A 46 -6.32 -12.72 20.22
CA HIS A 46 -5.82 -13.53 21.33
C HIS A 46 -4.29 -13.67 21.28
N TYR A 47 -3.73 -13.89 20.09
CA TYR A 47 -2.29 -13.95 19.87
C TYR A 47 -1.61 -12.62 20.25
N LEU A 48 -2.14 -11.49 19.78
CA LEU A 48 -1.59 -10.15 20.06
C LEU A 48 -1.69 -9.77 21.53
N LEU A 49 -2.80 -10.11 22.20
CA LEU A 49 -2.93 -9.89 23.65
C LEU A 49 -1.97 -10.76 24.48
N SER A 50 -1.57 -11.91 23.95
CA SER A 50 -0.69 -12.85 24.66
C SER A 50 0.79 -12.55 24.44
N ASN A 51 1.15 -11.99 23.27
CA ASN A 51 2.54 -11.84 22.84
C ASN A 51 2.96 -10.39 22.58
N GLY A 52 2.04 -9.43 22.68
CA GLY A 52 2.30 -8.03 22.37
C GLY A 52 1.83 -7.07 23.46
N VAL A 53 2.38 -5.85 23.41
CA VAL A 53 1.95 -4.72 24.24
C VAL A 53 0.91 -3.93 23.46
N ARG A 54 -0.30 -3.80 23.99
CA ARG A 54 -1.33 -2.94 23.38
C ARG A 54 -1.03 -1.47 23.65
N LEU A 55 -0.95 -0.68 22.59
CA LEU A 55 -0.72 0.75 22.66
C LEU A 55 -2.04 1.51 22.86
N GLY A 56 -1.93 2.71 23.44
CA GLY A 56 -3.07 3.57 23.68
C GLY A 56 -2.67 4.92 24.29
N PRO A 57 -3.63 5.79 24.62
CA PRO A 57 -3.35 7.12 25.18
C PRO A 57 -2.54 7.11 26.49
N ARG A 58 -2.48 5.97 27.18
CA ARG A 58 -1.75 5.78 28.45
C ARG A 58 -0.61 4.76 28.34
N GLN A 59 -0.31 4.26 27.14
CA GLN A 59 0.70 3.22 26.92
C GLN A 59 1.39 3.48 25.59
N LEU A 60 2.65 3.94 25.67
CA LEU A 60 3.43 4.49 24.54
C LEU A 60 2.64 5.56 23.77
N PRO A 61 2.18 6.63 24.44
CA PRO A 61 1.33 7.64 23.83
C PRO A 61 2.00 8.37 22.66
N GLU A 62 3.33 8.44 22.61
CA GLU A 62 4.13 9.06 21.55
C GLU A 62 3.96 8.35 20.20
N ILE A 63 3.85 7.03 20.21
CA ILE A 63 3.59 6.23 19.01
C ILE A 63 2.09 6.22 18.72
N TYR A 64 1.27 5.99 19.74
CA TYR A 64 -0.18 5.89 19.56
C TYR A 64 -0.81 7.16 18.96
N ARG A 65 -0.33 8.35 19.33
CA ARG A 65 -0.85 9.63 18.82
C ARG A 65 -0.68 9.84 17.31
N MET A 66 0.17 9.06 16.65
CA MET A 66 0.32 9.10 15.19
C MET A 66 -0.91 8.53 14.48
N LEU A 67 -1.60 7.56 15.09
CA LEU A 67 -2.65 6.77 14.46
C LEU A 67 -3.97 7.55 14.26
N PRO A 68 -4.56 8.23 15.26
CA PRO A 68 -5.87 8.87 15.08
C PRO A 68 -5.95 9.89 13.94
N PRO A 69 -4.96 10.81 13.76
CA PRO A 69 -5.00 11.77 12.65
C PRO A 69 -4.98 11.11 11.26
N ILE A 70 -4.26 9.99 11.12
CA ILE A 70 -4.20 9.20 9.88
C ILE A 70 -5.58 8.56 9.62
N CYS A 71 -6.16 7.93 10.63
CA CYS A 71 -7.48 7.31 10.53
C CYS A 71 -8.57 8.33 10.19
N ASP A 72 -8.54 9.50 10.82
CA ASP A 72 -9.46 10.61 10.55
C ASP A 72 -9.36 11.09 9.09
N ALA A 73 -8.13 11.17 8.56
CA ALA A 73 -7.88 11.59 7.18
C ALA A 73 -8.36 10.56 6.15
N LEU A 74 -8.29 9.27 6.48
CA LEU A 74 -8.75 8.16 5.62
C LEU A 74 -10.22 7.81 5.82
N GLY A 75 -10.86 8.33 6.87
CA GLY A 75 -12.25 8.01 7.21
C GLY A 75 -12.44 6.58 7.71
N ILE A 76 -11.45 6.01 8.39
CA ILE A 76 -11.51 4.68 9.00
C ILE A 76 -11.54 4.78 10.52
N GLU A 77 -12.12 3.79 11.19
CA GLU A 77 -12.03 3.67 12.65
C GLU A 77 -10.58 3.31 13.06
N PRO A 78 -10.03 3.91 14.14
CA PRO A 78 -8.70 3.55 14.61
C PRO A 78 -8.60 2.06 14.97
N PRO A 79 -7.71 1.28 14.33
CA PRO A 79 -7.47 -0.12 14.69
C PRO A 79 -6.85 -0.22 16.09
N GLU A 80 -6.92 -1.42 16.69
CA GLU A 80 -6.08 -1.68 17.86
C GLU A 80 -4.61 -1.68 17.43
N LEU A 81 -3.75 -0.99 18.17
CA LEU A 81 -2.30 -0.90 17.88
C LEU A 81 -1.52 -1.75 18.88
N TYR A 82 -0.63 -2.59 18.39
CA TYR A 82 0.22 -3.47 19.20
C TYR A 82 1.70 -3.30 18.85
N LEU A 83 2.56 -3.43 19.86
CA LEU A 83 4.00 -3.57 19.70
C LEU A 83 4.38 -5.01 20.08
N MET A 84 5.16 -5.66 19.22
CA MET A 84 5.63 -7.03 19.40
C MET A 84 7.14 -7.13 19.19
N GLU A 85 7.75 -8.18 19.75
CA GLU A 85 9.12 -8.54 19.40
C GLU A 85 9.18 -9.05 17.94
N GLY A 86 10.23 -8.66 17.21
CA GLY A 86 10.53 -9.19 15.89
C GLY A 86 11.99 -8.99 15.52
N ALA A 87 12.58 -9.98 14.85
CA ALA A 87 14.01 -9.98 14.52
C ALA A 87 14.40 -8.94 13.45
N GLN A 88 13.46 -8.58 12.58
CA GLN A 88 13.64 -7.61 11.51
C GLN A 88 12.64 -6.47 11.65
N PRO A 89 12.96 -5.24 11.20
CA PRO A 89 11.99 -4.15 11.10
C PRO A 89 10.77 -4.60 10.31
N ASN A 90 9.57 -4.54 10.91
CA ASN A 90 8.33 -4.85 10.22
C ASN A 90 7.13 -4.17 10.89
N ALA A 91 6.09 -3.96 10.11
CA ALA A 91 4.75 -3.62 10.54
C ALA A 91 3.74 -4.31 9.63
N PHE A 92 2.56 -4.62 10.14
CA PHE A 92 1.50 -5.22 9.33
C PHE A 92 0.12 -5.01 9.93
N ALA A 93 -0.89 -4.89 9.07
CA ALA A 93 -2.30 -4.92 9.43
C ALA A 93 -2.87 -6.35 9.31
N VAL A 94 -3.62 -6.77 10.33
CA VAL A 94 -4.38 -8.03 10.37
C VAL A 94 -5.83 -7.80 10.76
N GLY A 95 -6.65 -8.84 10.61
CA GLY A 95 -8.07 -8.79 10.91
C GLY A 95 -8.90 -8.21 9.76
N ILE A 96 -10.16 -8.61 9.73
CA ILE A 96 -11.11 -8.26 8.67
C ILE A 96 -12.22 -7.35 9.23
N GLU A 97 -12.93 -7.80 10.26
CA GLU A 97 -14.01 -7.01 10.89
C GLU A 97 -13.49 -6.09 12.00
N ARG A 98 -12.42 -6.52 12.67
CA ARG A 98 -11.69 -5.80 13.71
C ARG A 98 -10.23 -5.68 13.32
N PRO A 99 -9.88 -4.68 12.49
CA PRO A 99 -8.50 -4.45 12.10
C PRO A 99 -7.60 -4.19 13.32
N MET A 100 -6.40 -4.76 13.27
CA MET A 100 -5.33 -4.60 14.26
C MET A 100 -4.05 -4.27 13.51
N LEU A 101 -3.28 -3.32 14.01
CA LEU A 101 -2.00 -2.91 13.45
C LEU A 101 -0.90 -3.35 14.42
N VAL A 102 0.12 -4.02 13.89
CA VAL A 102 1.25 -4.52 14.67
C VAL A 102 2.52 -3.82 14.20
N LEU A 103 3.30 -3.34 15.16
CA LEU A 103 4.66 -2.85 14.94
C LEU A 103 5.64 -3.81 15.61
N TYR A 104 6.75 -4.14 14.95
CA TYR A 104 7.85 -4.82 15.62
C TYR A 104 8.77 -3.82 16.32
N SER A 105 9.28 -4.18 17.50
CA SER A 105 10.23 -3.35 18.27
C SER A 105 11.43 -2.92 17.43
N ARG A 106 11.95 -3.82 16.59
CA ARG A 106 13.08 -3.53 15.70
C ARG A 106 12.79 -2.45 14.65
N LEU A 107 11.53 -2.20 14.34
CA LEU A 107 11.13 -1.08 13.49
C LEU A 107 11.37 0.26 14.19
N LEU A 108 11.05 0.34 15.49
CA LEU A 108 11.24 1.56 16.27
C LEU A 108 12.72 1.90 16.48
N ASP A 109 13.59 0.89 16.54
CA ASP A 109 15.05 1.08 16.60
C ASP A 109 15.66 1.61 15.30
N SER A 110 14.96 1.40 14.17
CA SER A 110 15.53 1.59 12.83
C SER A 110 15.00 2.83 12.12
N LEU A 111 13.90 3.41 12.58
CA LEU A 111 13.17 4.47 11.92
C LEU A 111 13.00 5.70 12.82
N ASP A 112 12.97 6.89 12.20
CA ASP A 112 12.68 8.15 12.88
C ASP A 112 11.17 8.34 13.03
N GLU A 113 10.75 9.34 13.83
CA GLU A 113 9.34 9.58 14.13
C GLU A 113 8.46 9.73 12.87
N ASP A 114 8.93 10.44 11.85
CA ASP A 114 8.19 10.67 10.62
C ASP A 114 8.15 9.44 9.70
N GLU A 115 9.22 8.63 9.71
CA GLU A 115 9.28 7.34 9.04
C GLU A 115 8.35 6.30 9.69
N ILE A 116 8.29 6.26 11.03
CA ILE A 116 7.32 5.44 11.77
C ILE A 116 5.90 5.87 11.42
N ARG A 117 5.64 7.19 11.38
CA ARG A 117 4.34 7.73 10.95
C ARG A 117 4.00 7.32 9.52
N ALA A 118 4.98 7.34 8.60
CA ALA A 118 4.80 6.89 7.23
C ALA A 118 4.42 5.40 7.18
N VAL A 119 5.07 4.54 7.97
CA VAL A 119 4.73 3.12 8.07
C VAL A 119 3.33 2.90 8.66
N ILE A 120 2.97 3.61 9.73
CA ILE A 120 1.60 3.52 10.28
C ILE A 120 0.57 3.95 9.24
N ALA A 121 0.85 5.03 8.49
CA ALA A 121 -0.02 5.48 7.40
C ALA A 121 -0.13 4.44 6.28
N HIS A 122 0.98 3.82 5.89
CA HIS A 122 1.01 2.72 4.94
C HIS A 122 0.08 1.57 5.38
N GLU A 123 0.22 1.09 6.62
CA GLU A 123 -0.63 0.01 7.16
C GLU A 123 -2.10 0.43 7.28
N CYS A 124 -2.39 1.67 7.66
CA CYS A 124 -3.75 2.21 7.61
C CYS A 124 -4.31 2.24 6.18
N GLY A 125 -3.46 2.45 5.18
CA GLY A 125 -3.83 2.32 3.77
C GLY A 125 -4.30 0.90 3.44
N HIS A 126 -3.63 -0.14 3.93
CA HIS A 126 -4.08 -1.52 3.76
C HIS A 126 -5.47 -1.77 4.37
N ILE A 127 -5.73 -1.18 5.54
CA ILE A 127 -7.05 -1.26 6.19
C ILE A 127 -8.10 -0.50 5.35
N ALA A 128 -7.81 0.73 4.95
CA ALA A 128 -8.74 1.57 4.20
C ALA A 128 -9.14 0.99 2.83
N PHE A 129 -8.28 0.17 2.24
CA PHE A 129 -8.55 -0.48 0.96
C PHE A 129 -8.97 -1.95 1.09
N ASP A 130 -9.28 -2.47 2.28
CA ASP A 130 -9.66 -3.87 2.51
C ASP A 130 -8.62 -4.88 1.99
N HIS A 131 -7.33 -4.56 2.10
CA HIS A 131 -6.25 -5.43 1.62
C HIS A 131 -6.01 -6.63 2.54
N SER A 132 -6.34 -6.53 3.83
CA SER A 132 -6.00 -7.53 4.84
C SER A 132 -6.49 -8.94 4.53
N LEU A 133 -7.70 -9.09 3.98
CA LEU A 133 -8.28 -10.40 3.68
C LEU A 133 -7.49 -11.14 2.58
N TYR A 134 -7.27 -10.49 1.45
CA TYR A 134 -6.56 -11.08 0.32
C TYR A 134 -5.08 -11.31 0.63
N ARG A 135 -4.44 -10.42 1.40
CA ARG A 135 -3.05 -10.59 1.85
C ARG A 135 -2.88 -11.82 2.74
N GLN A 136 -3.76 -11.99 3.72
CA GLN A 136 -3.73 -13.16 4.61
C GLN A 136 -3.92 -14.48 3.85
N ILE A 137 -4.71 -14.48 2.78
CA ILE A 137 -4.85 -15.64 1.89
C ILE A 137 -3.59 -15.85 1.06
N GLY A 138 -2.96 -14.78 0.57
CA GLY A 138 -1.68 -14.83 -0.11
C GLY A 138 -0.59 -15.43 0.78
N ASP A 139 -0.53 -15.01 2.04
CA ASP A 139 0.41 -15.54 3.01
C ASP A 139 0.15 -17.03 3.29
N LEU A 140 -1.12 -17.44 3.42
CA LEU A 140 -1.48 -18.85 3.57
C LEU A 140 -1.00 -19.68 2.36
N VAL A 141 -1.21 -19.18 1.14
CA VAL A 141 -0.80 -19.83 -0.11
C VAL A 141 0.73 -19.93 -0.17
N ALA A 142 1.44 -18.85 0.15
CA ALA A 142 2.90 -18.79 0.13
C ALA A 142 3.57 -19.75 1.14
N HIS A 143 2.95 -19.96 2.30
CA HIS A 143 3.47 -20.83 3.37
C HIS A 143 2.94 -22.27 3.32
N GLY A 144 2.36 -22.69 2.19
CA GLY A 144 1.95 -24.08 2.02
C GLY A 144 0.69 -24.49 2.79
N GLY A 145 -0.11 -23.52 3.30
CA GLY A 145 -1.45 -23.74 3.86
C GLY A 145 -2.50 -24.19 2.83
N VAL A 146 -2.03 -24.55 1.65
CA VAL A 146 -2.70 -25.06 0.44
C VAL A 146 -3.49 -26.35 0.69
N SER A 147 -3.47 -26.96 1.87
CA SER A 147 -4.36 -28.13 2.14
C SER A 147 -5.83 -27.76 2.39
N ILE A 148 -6.16 -26.48 2.63
CA ILE A 148 -7.52 -26.03 3.00
C ILE A 148 -8.27 -25.37 1.83
N LEU A 149 -7.61 -24.59 0.99
CA LEU A 149 -8.25 -23.76 -0.05
C LEU A 149 -8.59 -24.49 -1.39
N PRO A 150 -7.73 -25.37 -1.94
CA PRO A 150 -7.97 -26.05 -3.23
C PRO A 150 -9.18 -26.99 -3.20
N ASN A 151 -9.49 -27.60 -2.05
CA ASN A 151 -10.70 -28.41 -1.89
C ASN A 151 -11.98 -27.56 -1.97
N VAL A 152 -11.90 -26.26 -1.62
CA VAL A 152 -13.04 -25.32 -1.67
C VAL A 152 -13.15 -24.64 -3.04
N LEU A 153 -12.03 -24.35 -3.69
CA LEU A 153 -11.97 -23.68 -4.99
C LEU A 153 -12.01 -24.63 -6.20
N GLY A 154 -11.80 -25.94 -5.99
CA GLY A 154 -11.76 -26.94 -7.06
C GLY A 154 -10.60 -26.72 -8.04
N LEU A 155 -9.56 -25.99 -7.64
CA LEU A 155 -8.38 -25.71 -8.47
C LEU A 155 -7.50 -26.97 -8.52
N LYS A 156 -7.00 -27.28 -9.74
CA LYS A 156 -5.97 -28.29 -9.98
C LYS A 156 -4.59 -27.65 -9.86
N THR A 157 -3.52 -28.44 -9.77
CA THR A 157 -2.13 -27.96 -9.61
C THR A 157 -1.71 -26.81 -10.54
N LEU A 158 -2.09 -26.82 -11.82
CA LEU A 158 -1.80 -25.71 -12.75
C LEU A 158 -2.65 -24.45 -12.47
N GLY A 159 -3.89 -24.62 -12.02
CA GLY A 159 -4.76 -23.53 -11.60
C GLY A 159 -4.30 -22.89 -10.30
N ASP A 160 -3.74 -23.68 -9.38
CA ASP A 160 -3.15 -23.21 -8.11
C ASP A 160 -1.96 -22.29 -8.38
N LEU A 161 -1.08 -22.65 -9.32
CA LEU A 161 0.08 -21.83 -9.71
C LEU A 161 -0.34 -20.49 -10.31
N ALA A 162 -1.29 -20.49 -11.24
CA ALA A 162 -1.77 -19.26 -11.90
C ALA A 162 -2.49 -18.33 -10.91
N PHE A 163 -3.27 -18.90 -9.98
CA PHE A 163 -3.91 -18.13 -8.92
C PHE A 163 -2.88 -17.54 -7.95
N GLY A 164 -1.88 -18.34 -7.54
CA GLY A 164 -0.78 -17.88 -6.70
C GLY A 164 -0.02 -16.71 -7.33
N GLU A 165 0.34 -16.81 -8.62
CA GLU A 165 1.01 -15.71 -9.35
C GLU A 165 0.13 -14.45 -9.42
N ALA A 166 -1.16 -14.59 -9.72
CA ALA A 166 -2.09 -13.47 -9.76
C ALA A 166 -2.21 -12.78 -8.39
N LEU A 167 -2.22 -13.57 -7.32
CA LEU A 167 -2.32 -13.10 -5.94
C LEU A 167 -1.07 -12.36 -5.50
N VAL A 168 0.12 -12.93 -5.76
CA VAL A 168 1.42 -12.26 -5.52
C VAL A 168 1.51 -10.96 -6.32
N ASN A 169 1.14 -10.99 -7.60
CA ASN A 169 1.14 -9.78 -8.42
C ASN A 169 0.19 -8.72 -7.84
N TRP A 170 -1.00 -9.09 -7.37
CA TRP A 170 -1.89 -8.14 -6.70
C TRP A 170 -1.32 -7.64 -5.38
N GLN A 171 -0.76 -8.50 -4.52
CA GLN A 171 -0.13 -8.10 -3.25
C GLN A 171 0.92 -7.01 -3.51
N HIS A 172 1.77 -7.21 -4.51
CA HIS A 172 2.76 -6.22 -4.95
C HIS A 172 2.16 -4.89 -5.41
N LYS A 173 0.98 -4.91 -6.05
CA LYS A 173 0.31 -3.68 -6.48
C LYS A 173 -0.43 -2.97 -5.34
N SER A 174 -0.94 -3.73 -4.37
CA SER A 174 -1.63 -3.20 -3.18
C SER A 174 -0.75 -2.26 -2.36
N GLU A 175 0.55 -2.54 -2.34
CA GLU A 175 1.59 -1.75 -1.66
C GLU A 175 1.74 -0.35 -2.26
N LEU A 176 1.52 -0.22 -3.57
CA LEU A 176 1.59 1.08 -4.25
C LEU A 176 0.46 2.02 -3.78
N SER A 177 -0.71 1.46 -3.46
CA SER A 177 -1.82 2.25 -2.88
C SER A 177 -1.51 2.67 -1.44
N ALA A 178 -0.95 1.76 -0.65
CA ALA A 178 -0.52 2.04 0.73
C ALA A 178 0.62 3.07 0.79
N ASP A 179 1.58 3.02 -0.14
CA ASP A 179 2.65 4.03 -0.27
C ASP A 179 2.10 5.42 -0.60
N ARG A 180 1.05 5.50 -1.43
CA ARG A 180 0.38 6.77 -1.72
C ARG A 180 -0.27 7.36 -0.48
N VAL A 181 -0.92 6.53 0.33
CA VAL A 181 -1.47 6.92 1.63
C VAL A 181 -0.37 7.46 2.55
N ALA A 182 0.75 6.74 2.66
CA ALA A 182 1.89 7.19 3.46
C ALA A 182 2.39 8.57 3.02
N ALA A 183 2.55 8.78 1.71
CA ALA A 183 3.03 10.05 1.19
C ALA A 183 2.07 11.23 1.45
N VAL A 184 0.76 11.06 1.27
CA VAL A 184 -0.19 12.16 1.52
C VAL A 184 -0.36 12.46 3.01
N CYS A 185 -0.32 11.44 3.88
CA CYS A 185 -0.44 11.61 5.32
C CYS A 185 0.83 12.19 5.97
N THR A 186 1.98 12.10 5.29
CA THR A 186 3.26 12.68 5.76
C THR A 186 3.68 13.93 4.98
N GLY A 187 2.87 14.39 4.02
CA GLY A 187 3.12 15.61 3.25
C GLY A 187 4.17 15.49 2.16
N GLY A 188 4.60 14.27 1.82
CA GLY A 188 5.66 14.04 0.84
C GLY A 188 6.08 12.56 0.74
N PRO A 189 6.78 12.15 -0.32
CA PRO A 189 7.26 10.78 -0.46
C PRO A 189 8.47 10.47 0.44
N GLU A 190 9.16 11.49 0.96
CA GLU A 190 10.48 11.36 1.59
C GLU A 190 10.49 10.43 2.79
N ALA A 191 9.57 10.59 3.73
CA ALA A 191 9.52 9.75 4.93
C ALA A 191 9.33 8.26 4.58
N MET A 192 8.47 7.95 3.60
CA MET A 192 8.26 6.58 3.16
C MET A 192 9.47 6.03 2.38
N LYS A 193 10.15 6.83 1.53
CA LYS A 193 11.36 6.40 0.82
C LYS A 193 12.49 6.05 1.80
N ARG A 194 12.72 6.88 2.82
CA ARG A 194 13.72 6.59 3.86
C ARG A 194 13.32 5.41 4.73
N ALA A 195 12.04 5.26 5.07
CA ALA A 195 11.54 4.08 5.76
C ALA A 195 11.81 2.80 4.95
N ILE A 196 11.53 2.81 3.63
CA ILE A 196 11.84 1.69 2.74
C ILE A 196 13.33 1.37 2.75
N PHE A 197 14.19 2.39 2.60
CA PHE A 197 15.65 2.22 2.65
C PHE A 197 16.12 1.52 3.93
N HIS A 198 15.63 1.97 5.09
CA HIS A 198 15.98 1.37 6.37
C HIS A 198 15.42 -0.05 6.54
N MET A 199 14.21 -0.31 6.01
CA MET A 199 13.61 -1.65 6.00
C MET A 199 14.32 -2.64 5.08
N VAL A 200 15.08 -2.18 4.07
CA VAL A 200 15.96 -3.06 3.26
C VAL A 200 17.12 -3.63 4.10
N GLY A 201 17.40 -3.03 5.27
CA GLY A 201 18.36 -3.56 6.24
C GLY A 201 19.50 -2.61 6.60
N VAL A 202 19.38 -1.31 6.29
CA VAL A 202 20.35 -0.29 6.71
C VAL A 202 19.81 0.40 7.96
N PRO A 203 20.18 0.01 9.19
CA PRO A 203 19.67 0.67 10.38
C PRO A 203 20.34 2.03 10.59
N LYS A 204 19.66 2.97 11.26
CA LYS A 204 20.21 4.32 11.51
C LYS A 204 21.44 4.36 12.40
N TRP A 205 21.66 3.35 13.24
CA TRP A 205 22.87 3.27 14.06
C TRP A 205 24.12 2.86 13.26
N LEU A 206 23.97 2.37 12.02
CA LEU A 206 25.10 1.96 11.20
C LEU A 206 25.98 3.20 10.90
N PRO A 207 27.27 3.20 11.31
CA PRO A 207 28.14 4.34 11.10
C PRO A 207 28.44 4.52 9.60
N GLY A 208 28.25 5.73 9.09
CA GLY A 208 28.52 6.08 7.70
C GLY A 208 27.66 7.26 7.23
N GLU A 209 28.01 7.83 6.08
CA GLU A 209 27.17 8.83 5.42
C GLU A 209 26.07 8.11 4.66
N ILE A 210 24.82 8.26 5.11
CA ILE A 210 23.64 7.76 4.41
C ILE A 210 23.26 8.77 3.33
N ASN A 211 23.26 8.33 2.07
CA ASN A 211 22.83 9.12 0.92
C ASN A 211 21.58 8.44 0.32
N TYR A 212 20.41 9.04 0.56
CA TYR A 212 19.14 8.50 0.08
C TYR A 212 18.98 8.71 -1.43
N GLU A 213 19.53 9.80 -1.96
CA GLU A 213 19.50 10.15 -3.38
C GLU A 213 20.22 9.09 -4.24
N GLU A 214 21.29 8.48 -3.74
CA GLU A 214 22.00 7.40 -4.44
C GLU A 214 21.18 6.11 -4.46
N PHE A 215 20.49 5.76 -3.37
CA PHE A 215 19.56 4.64 -3.36
C PHE A 215 18.40 4.88 -4.35
N GLU A 216 17.91 6.11 -4.39
CA GLU A 216 16.88 6.55 -5.32
C GLU A 216 17.32 6.53 -6.78
N ALA A 217 18.59 6.83 -7.06
CA ALA A 217 19.15 6.77 -8.41
C ALA A 217 19.14 5.34 -8.99
N GLN A 218 19.16 4.30 -8.15
CA GLN A 218 19.06 2.90 -8.58
C GLN A 218 17.75 2.61 -9.35
N THR A 219 16.71 3.44 -9.19
CA THR A 219 15.46 3.31 -9.94
C THR A 219 15.65 3.43 -11.46
N VAL A 220 16.64 4.20 -11.90
CA VAL A 220 16.99 4.39 -13.32
C VAL A 220 17.51 3.08 -13.91
N GLU A 221 18.45 2.43 -13.22
CA GLU A 221 19.01 1.15 -13.64
C GLU A 221 17.95 0.04 -13.59
N PHE A 222 17.12 0.02 -12.53
CA PHE A 222 16.02 -0.93 -12.37
C PHE A 222 15.02 -0.89 -13.55
N ASP A 223 14.71 0.29 -14.07
CA ASP A 223 13.85 0.42 -15.25
C ASP A 223 14.54 0.00 -16.54
N ALA A 224 15.79 0.44 -16.74
CA ALA A 224 16.57 0.12 -17.92
C ALA A 224 16.72 -1.40 -18.08
N PHE A 225 16.83 -2.14 -16.97
CA PHE A 225 16.97 -3.59 -16.97
C PHE A 225 15.93 -4.31 -17.85
N LYS A 226 14.65 -3.91 -17.77
CA LYS A 226 13.53 -4.56 -18.47
C LYS A 226 13.44 -4.21 -19.95
N LEU A 227 14.05 -3.08 -20.35
CA LEU A 227 14.01 -2.58 -21.72
C LEU A 227 15.02 -3.29 -22.63
N ASN A 228 16.07 -3.86 -22.04
CA ASN A 228 17.23 -4.37 -22.78
C ASN A 228 17.02 -5.74 -23.44
N SER A 229 16.18 -6.61 -22.87
CA SER A 229 16.02 -7.98 -23.38
C SER A 229 14.73 -8.65 -22.90
N ILE A 230 14.16 -9.54 -23.72
CA ILE A 230 13.06 -10.43 -23.31
C ILE A 230 13.48 -11.33 -22.14
N TRP A 231 14.76 -11.74 -22.11
CA TRP A 231 15.31 -12.52 -21.00
C TRP A 231 15.31 -11.72 -19.70
N ASN A 232 15.66 -10.43 -19.74
CA ASN A 232 15.62 -9.58 -18.56
C ASN A 232 14.18 -9.40 -18.05
N ARG A 233 13.19 -9.33 -18.93
CA ARG A 233 11.77 -9.29 -18.51
C ARG A 233 11.34 -10.59 -17.82
N LEU A 234 11.85 -11.74 -18.27
CA LEU A 234 11.59 -13.02 -17.61
C LEU A 234 12.27 -13.08 -16.24
N ILE A 235 13.54 -12.67 -16.14
CA ILE A 235 14.27 -12.60 -14.86
C ILE A 235 13.53 -11.69 -13.88
N ASP A 236 13.15 -10.49 -14.31
CA ASP A 236 12.41 -9.51 -13.52
C ASP A 236 11.03 -10.05 -13.07
N ARG A 237 10.37 -10.87 -13.89
CA ARG A 237 9.16 -11.60 -13.48
C ARG A 237 9.48 -12.65 -12.41
N ASP A 238 10.49 -13.47 -12.62
CA ASP A 238 10.83 -14.57 -11.71
C ASP A 238 11.30 -14.03 -10.35
N VAL A 239 12.06 -12.93 -10.30
CA VAL A 239 12.44 -12.24 -9.06
C VAL A 239 11.21 -11.72 -8.31
N ARG A 240 10.23 -11.14 -9.00
CA ARG A 240 8.96 -10.74 -8.38
C ARG A 240 8.20 -11.92 -7.79
N ILE A 241 8.03 -12.99 -8.55
CA ILE A 241 7.29 -14.17 -8.08
C ILE A 241 8.00 -14.82 -6.89
N GLY A 242 9.34 -14.81 -6.88
CA GLY A 242 10.17 -15.30 -5.78
C GLY A 242 10.13 -14.45 -4.51
N THR A 243 9.47 -13.29 -4.51
CA THR A 243 9.34 -12.39 -3.35
C THR A 243 7.85 -12.18 -2.99
N PRO A 244 7.16 -13.21 -2.50
CA PRO A 244 5.69 -13.21 -2.41
C PRO A 244 5.13 -12.24 -1.35
N THR A 245 5.87 -11.92 -0.30
CA THR A 245 5.36 -11.16 0.85
C THR A 245 5.41 -9.64 0.66
N HIS A 246 6.45 -9.12 0.01
CA HIS A 246 6.59 -7.69 -0.29
C HIS A 246 7.20 -7.48 -1.68
N PRO A 247 6.75 -6.46 -2.43
CA PRO A 247 7.37 -6.10 -3.69
C PRO A 247 8.79 -5.58 -3.47
N MET A 248 9.59 -5.64 -4.52
CA MET A 248 10.95 -5.11 -4.52
C MET A 248 10.98 -3.66 -4.01
N PRO A 249 11.73 -3.35 -2.94
CA PRO A 249 11.81 -2.01 -2.34
C PRO A 249 12.05 -0.89 -3.36
N ILE A 250 12.96 -1.12 -4.31
CA ILE A 250 13.31 -0.11 -5.34
C ILE A 250 12.14 0.19 -6.29
N ALA A 251 11.26 -0.78 -6.54
CA ALA A 251 10.08 -0.56 -7.35
C ALA A 251 9.09 0.36 -6.64
N ARG A 252 8.91 0.20 -5.31
CA ARG A 252 8.06 1.08 -4.49
C ARG A 252 8.58 2.52 -4.51
N VAL A 253 9.88 2.70 -4.26
CA VAL A 253 10.56 4.02 -4.32
C VAL A 253 10.29 4.69 -5.66
N LYS A 254 10.52 3.97 -6.77
CA LYS A 254 10.26 4.48 -8.12
C LYS A 254 8.82 4.98 -8.28
N TYR A 255 7.83 4.12 -8.02
CA TYR A 255 6.42 4.48 -8.26
C TYR A 255 5.97 5.63 -7.37
N LEU A 256 6.52 5.73 -6.16
CA LEU A 256 6.25 6.82 -5.25
C LEU A 256 6.84 8.15 -5.76
N GLN A 257 8.09 8.15 -6.22
CA GLN A 257 8.75 9.32 -6.83
C GLN A 257 8.01 9.78 -8.08
N ASP A 258 7.67 8.85 -8.98
CA ASP A 258 6.96 9.15 -10.21
C ASP A 258 5.59 9.78 -9.92
N TRP A 259 4.86 9.27 -8.93
CA TRP A 259 3.58 9.82 -8.54
C TRP A 259 3.70 11.20 -7.88
N ALA A 260 4.68 11.41 -7.01
CA ALA A 260 4.91 12.69 -6.33
C ALA A 260 5.17 13.85 -7.31
N ARG A 261 5.63 13.55 -8.53
CA ARG A 261 5.86 14.53 -9.61
C ARG A 261 4.59 14.90 -10.39
N THR A 262 3.47 14.21 -10.17
CA THR A 262 2.22 14.43 -10.89
C THR A 262 1.37 15.53 -10.25
N ASP A 263 0.52 16.17 -11.06
CA ASP A 263 -0.49 17.12 -10.54
C ASP A 263 -1.45 16.44 -9.58
N ALA A 264 -1.70 15.14 -9.76
CA ALA A 264 -2.55 14.38 -8.85
C ALA A 264 -2.09 14.44 -7.40
N PHE A 265 -0.79 14.31 -7.18
CA PHE A 265 -0.20 14.45 -5.86
C PHE A 265 -0.31 15.89 -5.33
N ARG A 266 0.00 16.89 -6.16
CA ARG A 266 -0.06 18.32 -5.79
C ARG A 266 -1.47 18.74 -5.37
N ILE A 267 -2.49 18.25 -6.07
CA ILE A 267 -3.90 18.51 -5.76
C ILE A 267 -4.31 17.87 -4.43
N LEU A 268 -3.93 16.60 -4.22
CA LEU A 268 -4.26 15.88 -2.99
C LEU A 268 -3.59 16.49 -1.75
N THR A 269 -2.38 17.00 -1.91
CA THR A 269 -1.64 17.69 -0.83
C THR A 269 -2.03 19.15 -0.65
N GLY A 270 -2.96 19.67 -1.47
CA GLY A 270 -3.42 21.06 -1.39
C GLY A 270 -2.40 22.09 -1.89
N THR A 271 -1.38 21.65 -2.63
CA THR A 271 -0.38 22.53 -3.27
C THR A 271 -0.95 23.22 -4.52
N VAL A 272 -2.04 22.68 -5.09
CA VAL A 272 -2.77 23.25 -6.23
C VAL A 272 -4.28 23.20 -5.93
N GLU A 273 -5.00 24.30 -6.16
CA GLU A 273 -6.47 24.34 -6.00
C GLU A 273 -7.19 23.56 -7.11
N HIS A 274 -8.26 22.84 -6.74
CA HIS A 274 -9.09 22.07 -7.67
C HIS A 274 -10.48 22.70 -7.79
N ARG A 275 -10.88 23.12 -9.00
CA ARG A 275 -12.22 23.63 -9.30
C ARG A 275 -12.95 22.65 -10.22
N ARG A 276 -14.17 22.23 -9.86
CA ARG A 276 -14.97 21.25 -10.61
C ARG A 276 -16.29 21.86 -11.05
N ASP A 277 -16.40 22.21 -12.32
CA ASP A 277 -17.67 22.73 -12.87
C ASP A 277 -18.47 21.62 -13.60
N GLN A 278 -17.82 20.73 -14.37
CA GLN A 278 -18.40 19.49 -14.95
C GLN A 278 -17.32 18.41 -15.17
N ALA A 279 -17.60 17.14 -14.84
CA ALA A 279 -16.65 16.05 -15.01
C ALA A 279 -16.79 15.39 -16.41
N PRO A 280 -15.72 15.30 -17.22
CA PRO A 280 -15.78 14.60 -18.50
C PRO A 280 -16.04 13.10 -18.32
N THR A 281 -16.71 12.48 -19.30
CA THR A 281 -17.04 11.04 -19.27
C THR A 281 -15.89 10.14 -19.76
N ARG A 282 -14.86 10.73 -20.38
CA ARG A 282 -13.65 10.04 -20.87
C ARG A 282 -12.39 10.81 -20.51
N CYS A 283 -11.31 10.09 -20.25
CA CYS A 283 -10.01 10.68 -19.94
C CYS A 283 -9.41 11.34 -21.18
N GLU A 284 -9.00 12.59 -21.08
CA GLU A 284 -8.33 13.31 -22.17
C GLU A 284 -7.04 12.63 -22.66
N ARG A 285 -6.26 12.05 -21.74
CA ARG A 285 -4.98 11.42 -22.06
C ARG A 285 -5.11 10.03 -22.66
N CYS A 286 -5.94 9.17 -22.06
CA CYS A 286 -5.99 7.75 -22.44
C CYS A 286 -7.35 7.29 -22.99
N GLN A 287 -8.33 8.19 -23.11
CA GLN A 287 -9.65 7.96 -23.70
C GLN A 287 -10.55 6.90 -23.02
N ASN A 288 -10.09 6.32 -21.91
CA ASN A 288 -10.87 5.40 -21.09
C ASN A 288 -12.03 6.11 -20.39
N GLN A 289 -13.11 5.35 -20.14
CA GLN A 289 -14.30 5.84 -19.46
C GLN A 289 -13.98 6.22 -18.01
N LEU A 290 -14.45 7.40 -17.59
CA LEU A 290 -14.22 7.95 -16.26
C LEU A 290 -15.42 7.69 -15.35
N GLN A 291 -15.13 7.46 -14.06
CA GLN A 291 -16.16 7.41 -13.01
C GLN A 291 -16.48 8.83 -12.49
N PRO A 292 -17.76 9.19 -12.28
CA PRO A 292 -18.16 10.55 -11.91
C PRO A 292 -17.56 11.10 -10.60
N THR A 293 -17.24 10.24 -9.64
CA THR A 293 -16.77 10.63 -8.29
C THR A 293 -15.26 10.75 -8.16
N TRP A 294 -14.52 10.45 -9.23
CA TRP A 294 -13.07 10.36 -9.20
C TRP A 294 -12.40 11.64 -9.70
N ARG A 295 -11.38 12.11 -8.98
CA ARG A 295 -10.54 13.23 -9.42
C ARG A 295 -9.47 12.83 -10.42
N PHE A 296 -9.10 11.54 -10.47
CA PHE A 296 -8.07 11.03 -11.38
C PHE A 296 -8.56 9.88 -12.24
N CYS A 297 -8.03 9.78 -13.46
CA CYS A 297 -8.31 8.67 -14.36
C CYS A 297 -7.85 7.34 -13.77
N GLN A 298 -8.74 6.37 -13.76
CA GLN A 298 -8.53 5.04 -13.17
C GLN A 298 -7.43 4.23 -13.87
N THR A 299 -7.02 4.64 -15.08
CA THR A 299 -6.02 3.93 -15.89
C THR A 299 -4.67 4.62 -15.87
N CYS A 300 -4.62 5.92 -16.18
CA CYS A 300 -3.36 6.64 -16.37
C CYS A 300 -3.07 7.69 -15.29
N GLY A 301 -3.97 7.89 -14.32
CA GLY A 301 -3.78 8.84 -13.22
C GLY A 301 -3.88 10.33 -13.61
N THR A 302 -4.21 10.65 -14.86
CA THR A 302 -4.44 12.03 -15.32
C THR A 302 -5.61 12.64 -14.55
N GLU A 303 -5.49 13.91 -14.15
CA GLU A 303 -6.57 14.66 -13.53
C GLU A 303 -7.81 14.69 -14.43
N VAL A 304 -8.98 14.57 -13.81
CA VAL A 304 -10.28 14.70 -14.46
C VAL A 304 -10.71 16.15 -14.34
N VAL A 305 -10.09 17.01 -15.15
CA VAL A 305 -10.36 18.46 -15.18
C VAL A 305 -11.67 18.73 -15.92
N GLY A 306 -12.53 19.56 -15.34
CA GLY A 306 -13.57 20.25 -16.11
C GLY A 306 -12.95 21.51 -16.72
N ALA A 307 -13.11 21.73 -18.03
CA ALA A 307 -12.47 22.81 -18.79
C ALA A 307 -12.18 24.10 -17.98
N THR A 308 -10.91 24.42 -17.76
CA THR A 308 -10.49 25.58 -16.96
C THR A 308 -10.73 26.89 -17.72
N GLY A 309 -11.47 27.81 -17.10
CA GLY A 309 -11.24 29.24 -17.31
C GLY A 309 -9.99 29.65 -16.55
N THR A 310 -9.01 30.21 -17.25
CA THR A 310 -7.78 30.79 -16.70
C THR A 310 -8.15 31.90 -15.72
N ILE A 311 -7.73 31.81 -14.46
CA ILE A 311 -7.73 32.95 -13.55
C ILE A 311 -6.30 33.44 -13.46
N ALA A 312 -6.05 34.56 -14.13
CA ALA A 312 -4.87 35.36 -13.86
C ALA A 312 -4.91 35.77 -12.38
N LEU A 313 -3.82 35.52 -11.67
CA LEU A 313 -3.59 36.15 -10.38
C LEU A 313 -3.42 37.65 -10.63
N GLU A 314 -4.49 38.43 -10.46
CA GLU A 314 -4.36 39.87 -10.23
C GLU A 314 -3.95 40.06 -8.77
N GLY A 315 -2.82 40.74 -8.57
CA GLY A 315 -2.28 41.12 -7.26
C GLY A 315 -3.22 42.03 -6.47
N PRO A 316 -2.87 42.30 -5.21
CA PRO A 316 -1.81 43.28 -4.95
C PRO A 316 -0.58 42.75 -4.18
#